data_AF-A0A7S2IF50-F1
#
_entry.id   AF-A0A7S2IF50-F1
#
_cell.length_a   1.000
_cell.length_b   1.000
_cell.length_c   1.000
_cell.angle_alpha   90.00
_cell.angle_beta   90.00
_cell.angle_gamma   90.00
#
_symmetry.space_group_name_H-M   'P 1'
#
loop_
_entity.id
_entity.type
_entity.pdbx_description
1 polymer ?
#
loop_
_entity_poly.entity_id
_entity_poly.type
_entity_poly.pdbx_seq_one_letter_code
_entity_poly.pdbx_strand_id
1 'polypeptide(L)'
;AGGSMGPGMMGGSMGPGMMGGSMGPGMMGGSMGPGMGMQTGRSSPTVKRFDAIPNGTVVSLKGLVNAPERNGDRGVIKQYIESSGRYVVVLEDSDETMSVKPSNLLQHVKIRIHGIVKQPDLNGKTGTIITWCPSKERYNVYVMSLQKVMSFKPSNVVLDTGTVAQVTGLSRPELNGKWGTIKEWVRDSGRYDVQLSPQQIIRVKMENMRV
;
A
#
# COMPACT_ATOMS: atom_id res chain seq x y z
N ALA A 1 10.59 67.81 -22.21
CA ALA A 1 11.63 67.01 -22.88
C ALA A 1 11.03 65.65 -23.21
N GLY A 2 10.61 65.30 -24.43
CA GLY A 2 10.80 65.93 -25.74
C GLY A 2 11.91 65.23 -26.53
N GLY A 3 11.52 64.34 -27.46
CA GLY A 3 12.38 63.70 -28.48
C GLY A 3 12.38 62.17 -28.36
N SER A 4 12.16 61.36 -29.41
CA SER A 4 12.04 61.65 -30.83
C SER A 4 11.34 60.48 -31.55
N MET A 5 10.48 60.85 -32.50
CA MET A 5 9.90 59.96 -33.52
C MET A 5 10.94 59.65 -34.60
N GLY A 6 10.83 58.47 -35.22
CA GLY A 6 11.48 58.10 -36.48
C GLY A 6 10.47 57.41 -37.41
N PRO A 7 10.25 57.89 -38.64
CA PRO A 7 9.16 57.44 -39.53
C PRO A 7 9.61 56.56 -40.71
N GLY A 8 8.64 55.86 -41.31
CA GLY A 8 8.70 55.29 -42.67
C GLY A 8 7.43 54.45 -42.93
N MET A 9 6.37 54.95 -43.58
CA MET A 9 6.15 55.01 -45.05
C MET A 9 6.52 53.69 -45.76
N MET A 10 5.77 53.11 -46.69
CA MET A 10 4.49 53.38 -47.37
C MET A 10 4.29 52.18 -48.33
N GLY A 11 3.05 51.86 -48.68
CA GLY A 11 2.74 51.54 -50.09
C GLY A 11 2.51 50.07 -50.47
N GLY A 12 1.38 49.83 -51.15
CA GLY A 12 1.11 48.67 -52.01
C GLY A 12 -0.20 47.94 -51.70
N SER A 13 -1.37 48.53 -52.01
CA SER A 13 -2.23 48.17 -53.17
C SER A 13 -2.78 46.73 -53.14
N MET A 14 -4.04 46.52 -52.73
CA MET A 14 -5.22 46.43 -53.61
C MET A 14 -5.09 45.47 -54.82
N GLY A 15 -5.94 44.43 -54.83
CA GLY A 15 -6.26 43.64 -56.02
C GLY A 15 -7.05 42.35 -55.74
N PRO A 16 -8.35 42.27 -56.06
CA PRO A 16 -9.19 41.09 -55.90
C PRO A 16 -9.31 40.27 -57.22
N GLY A 17 -9.46 38.95 -57.13
CA GLY A 17 -9.86 38.07 -58.24
C GLY A 17 -10.20 36.68 -57.71
N MET A 18 -11.48 36.34 -57.55
CA MET A 18 -12.35 35.63 -58.52
C MET A 18 -11.90 34.23 -58.94
N MET A 19 -12.73 33.26 -58.50
CA MET A 19 -13.29 32.13 -59.26
C MET A 19 -12.38 31.13 -59.99
N GLY A 20 -12.55 29.86 -59.60
CA GLY A 20 -12.96 28.81 -60.54
C GLY A 20 -11.82 27.92 -61.06
N GLY A 21 -11.91 26.62 -60.76
CA GLY A 21 -11.06 25.64 -61.45
C GLY A 21 -11.01 24.27 -60.79
N SER A 22 -11.90 23.39 -61.25
CA SER A 22 -11.65 21.96 -61.54
C SER A 22 -11.02 21.05 -60.48
N MET A 23 -11.84 20.09 -60.04
CA MET A 23 -11.42 18.77 -59.60
C MET A 23 -10.53 18.09 -60.65
N GLY A 24 -9.43 17.48 -60.20
CA GLY A 24 -8.64 16.51 -60.95
C GLY A 24 -8.16 15.41 -59.99
N PRO A 25 -8.38 14.11 -60.27
CA PRO A 25 -7.94 13.04 -59.40
C PRO A 25 -6.52 12.61 -59.79
N GLY A 26 -5.58 12.75 -58.86
CA GLY A 26 -4.17 12.42 -59.11
C GLY A 26 -3.44 12.08 -57.82
N MET A 27 -2.99 10.82 -57.76
CA MET A 27 -2.13 10.23 -56.73
C MET A 27 -0.97 11.14 -56.31
N MET A 28 -0.76 11.28 -55.00
CA MET A 28 0.58 11.42 -54.42
C MET A 28 0.66 10.61 -53.14
N GLY A 29 1.30 9.44 -53.25
CA GLY A 29 1.85 8.71 -52.13
C GLY A 29 2.98 9.52 -51.52
N GLY A 30 2.84 9.84 -50.24
CA GLY A 30 3.83 10.52 -49.44
C GLY A 30 3.82 9.92 -48.04
N SER A 31 4.82 9.10 -47.78
CA SER A 31 5.23 8.56 -46.49
C SER A 31 5.12 9.58 -45.33
N MET A 32 4.24 9.32 -44.37
CA MET A 32 4.29 9.90 -43.02
C MET A 32 4.55 8.77 -42.01
N GLY A 33 5.59 8.97 -41.20
CA GLY A 33 6.33 7.94 -40.49
C GLY A 33 5.59 7.24 -39.33
N PRO A 34 6.12 6.09 -38.88
CA PRO A 34 5.59 5.39 -37.72
C PRO A 34 6.21 6.00 -36.46
N GLY A 35 5.44 6.74 -35.66
CA GLY A 35 6.11 7.43 -34.54
C GLY A 35 5.22 8.18 -33.57
N MET A 36 4.23 7.51 -32.97
CA MET A 36 3.86 7.78 -31.56
C MET A 36 2.91 6.68 -31.07
N GLY A 37 3.47 5.47 -30.92
CA GLY A 37 2.87 4.53 -29.98
C GLY A 37 3.07 5.14 -28.59
N MET A 38 2.00 5.69 -28.01
CA MET A 38 1.91 5.83 -26.56
C MET A 38 2.30 4.48 -25.97
N GLN A 39 3.49 4.44 -25.38
CA GLN A 39 3.86 3.36 -24.49
C GLN A 39 2.90 3.47 -23.30
N THR A 40 1.76 2.80 -23.43
CA THR A 40 1.03 2.29 -22.29
C THR A 40 2.08 1.57 -21.47
N GLY A 41 2.47 2.19 -20.34
CA GLY A 41 3.47 1.65 -19.45
C GLY A 41 3.06 0.22 -19.16
N ARG A 42 3.79 -0.73 -19.75
CA ARG A 42 3.60 -2.14 -19.47
C ARG A 42 3.76 -2.26 -17.97
N SER A 43 2.65 -2.55 -17.28
CA SER A 43 2.65 -2.97 -15.90
C SER A 43 3.59 -4.18 -15.84
N SER A 44 4.86 -3.95 -15.49
CA SER A 44 5.80 -5.04 -15.25
C SER A 44 5.11 -5.99 -14.26
N PRO A 45 5.07 -7.31 -14.52
CA PRO A 45 4.45 -8.24 -13.59
C PRO A 45 5.10 -8.03 -12.23
N THR A 46 4.35 -7.47 -11.28
CA THR A 46 4.87 -7.23 -9.94
C THR A 46 5.14 -8.60 -9.34
N VAL A 47 6.41 -8.95 -9.16
CA VAL A 47 6.80 -10.18 -8.47
C VAL A 47 6.08 -10.18 -7.12
N LYS A 48 5.27 -11.22 -6.88
CA LYS A 48 4.50 -11.34 -5.64
C LYS A 48 5.47 -11.39 -4.46
N ARG A 49 5.42 -10.37 -3.60
CA ARG A 49 6.17 -10.32 -2.36
C ARG A 49 5.42 -11.04 -1.25
N PHE A 50 6.19 -11.58 -0.30
CA PHE A 50 5.66 -12.24 0.89
C PHE A 50 6.11 -11.57 2.19
N ASP A 51 7.10 -10.69 2.09
CA ASP A 51 7.78 -9.95 3.14
C ASP A 51 7.30 -8.49 3.26
N ALA A 52 6.39 -8.06 2.39
CA ALA A 52 5.89 -6.69 2.33
C ALA A 52 4.36 -6.65 2.38
N ILE A 53 3.81 -5.71 3.15
CA ILE A 53 2.38 -5.46 3.25
C ILE A 53 1.84 -5.15 1.84
N PRO A 54 0.77 -5.84 1.37
CA PRO A 54 0.27 -5.66 0.02
C PRO A 54 -0.23 -4.23 -0.26
N ASN A 55 -0.10 -3.79 -1.51
CA ASN A 55 -0.74 -2.58 -1.99
C ASN A 55 -2.26 -2.66 -1.76
N GLY A 56 -2.90 -1.53 -1.47
CA GLY A 56 -4.32 -1.47 -1.12
C GLY A 56 -4.62 -1.81 0.34
N THR A 57 -3.63 -2.24 1.14
CA THR A 57 -3.85 -2.53 2.56
C THR A 57 -4.06 -1.23 3.35
N VAL A 58 -5.11 -1.21 4.17
CA VAL A 58 -5.43 -0.08 5.04
C VAL A 58 -4.58 -0.12 6.31
N VAL A 59 -3.99 1.02 6.64
CA VAL A 59 -3.07 1.20 7.75
C VAL A 59 -3.37 2.49 8.51
N SER A 60 -2.93 2.55 9.77
CA SER A 60 -2.78 3.81 10.49
C SER A 60 -1.31 4.12 10.72
N LEU A 61 -0.97 5.39 10.71
CA LEU A 61 0.36 5.87 11.08
C LEU A 61 0.53 5.84 12.61
N LYS A 62 1.72 5.42 13.07
CA LYS A 62 2.07 5.39 14.49
C LYS A 62 3.55 5.68 14.73
N GLY A 63 3.87 6.18 15.92
CA GLY A 63 5.26 6.35 16.38
C GLY A 63 6.13 7.23 15.48
N LEU A 64 5.53 8.12 14.69
CA LEU A 64 6.26 9.13 13.92
C LEU A 64 6.80 10.17 14.91
N VAL A 65 8.11 10.39 14.85
CA VAL A 65 8.81 11.36 15.72
C VAL A 65 8.93 12.73 15.05
N ASN A 66 9.17 12.75 13.73
CA ASN A 66 9.37 13.98 12.96
C ASN A 66 8.07 14.58 12.40
N ALA A 67 6.95 13.86 12.56
CA ALA A 67 5.61 14.29 12.17
C ALA A 67 4.59 13.69 13.16
N PRO A 68 4.70 14.02 14.46
CA PRO A 68 3.89 13.39 15.50
C PRO A 68 2.38 13.66 15.35
N GLU A 69 2.02 14.78 14.74
CA GLU A 69 0.64 15.19 14.41
C GLU A 69 -0.06 14.24 13.43
N ARG A 70 0.71 13.47 12.65
CA ARG A 70 0.19 12.46 11.71
C ARG A 70 -0.09 11.10 12.36
N ASN A 71 0.24 10.92 13.64
CA ASN A 71 -0.02 9.66 14.32
C ASN A 71 -1.53 9.47 14.53
N GLY A 72 -2.05 8.33 14.10
CA GLY A 72 -3.48 8.01 14.11
C GLY A 72 -4.12 8.13 12.73
N ASP A 73 -3.58 8.98 11.85
CA ASP A 73 -4.08 9.17 10.48
C ASP A 73 -4.16 7.83 9.74
N ARG A 74 -5.25 7.65 9.00
CA ARG A 74 -5.49 6.47 8.18
C ARG A 74 -5.01 6.69 6.76
N GLY A 75 -4.55 5.60 6.16
CA GLY A 75 -4.10 5.62 4.78
C GLY A 75 -4.07 4.23 4.17
N VAL A 76 -3.70 4.19 2.90
CA VAL A 76 -3.62 2.98 2.09
C VAL A 76 -2.20 2.82 1.55
N ILE A 77 -1.67 1.60 1.64
CA ILE A 77 -0.36 1.28 1.07
C ILE A 77 -0.43 1.38 -0.46
N LYS A 78 0.34 2.30 -1.04
CA LYS A 78 0.50 2.43 -2.49
C LYS A 78 1.60 1.53 -3.01
N GLN A 79 2.73 1.47 -2.29
CA GLN A 79 3.93 0.78 -2.74
C GLN A 79 4.91 0.55 -1.58
N TYR A 80 5.67 -0.54 -1.65
CA TYR A 80 6.90 -0.74 -0.88
C TYR A 80 8.13 -0.40 -1.73
N ILE A 81 9.01 0.46 -1.22
CA ILE A 81 10.25 0.90 -1.87
C ILE A 81 11.42 0.13 -1.25
N GLU A 82 11.88 -0.90 -1.94
CA GLU A 82 12.94 -1.80 -1.46
C GLU A 82 14.26 -1.08 -1.15
N SER A 83 14.68 -0.14 -2.01
CA SER A 83 15.94 0.59 -1.83
C SER A 83 16.00 1.39 -0.52
N SER A 84 14.84 1.80 0.01
CA SER A 84 14.75 2.55 1.27
C SER A 84 14.16 1.74 2.43
N GLY A 85 13.60 0.56 2.13
CA GLY A 85 12.83 -0.25 3.07
C GLY A 85 11.56 0.41 3.60
N ARG A 86 11.00 1.40 2.89
CA ARG A 86 9.85 2.21 3.32
C ARG A 86 8.60 1.94 2.49
N TYR A 87 7.44 2.23 3.07
CA TYR A 87 6.17 2.23 2.37
C TYR A 87 5.76 3.64 1.99
N VAL A 88 5.22 3.77 0.78
CA VAL A 88 4.44 4.94 0.36
C VAL A 88 2.99 4.69 0.79
N VAL A 89 2.49 5.55 1.66
CA VAL A 89 1.10 5.54 2.15
C VAL A 89 0.38 6.75 1.57
N VAL A 90 -0.78 6.56 0.97
CA VAL A 90 -1.70 7.66 0.62
C VAL A 90 -2.64 7.87 1.80
N LEU A 91 -2.71 9.09 2.35
CA LEU A 91 -3.61 9.43 3.45
C LEU A 91 -5.05 9.60 2.93
N GLU A 92 -6.03 9.08 3.66
CA GLU A 92 -7.43 9.07 3.24
C GLU A 92 -8.05 10.49 3.17
N ASP A 93 -7.60 11.42 4.01
CA ASP A 93 -8.23 12.74 4.17
C ASP A 93 -7.66 13.83 3.25
N SER A 94 -6.47 13.62 2.65
CA SER A 94 -5.77 14.67 1.89
C SER A 94 -5.17 14.22 0.56
N ASP A 95 -5.29 12.93 0.19
CA ASP A 95 -4.60 12.29 -0.95
C ASP A 95 -3.07 12.48 -0.96
N GLU A 96 -2.49 13.02 0.12
CA GLU A 96 -1.06 13.22 0.30
C GLU A 96 -0.37 11.87 0.50
N THR A 97 0.86 11.77 0.00
CA THR A 97 1.66 10.57 0.20
C THR A 97 2.77 10.76 1.22
N MET A 98 2.93 9.81 2.14
CA MET A 98 4.04 9.77 3.09
C MET A 98 4.92 8.53 2.88
N SER A 99 6.24 8.71 3.04
CA SER A 99 7.22 7.62 3.02
C SER A 99 7.61 7.20 4.44
N VAL A 100 7.07 6.09 4.92
CA VAL A 100 7.15 5.68 6.34
C VAL A 100 7.82 4.32 6.50
N LYS A 101 8.47 4.10 7.65
CA LYS A 101 9.06 2.80 7.99
C LYS A 101 7.97 1.79 8.32
N PRO A 102 8.23 0.47 8.16
CA PRO A 102 7.29 -0.57 8.61
C PRO A 102 6.90 -0.43 10.08
N SER A 103 7.82 -0.04 10.96
CA SER A 103 7.56 0.19 12.39
C SER A 103 6.58 1.33 12.67
N ASN A 104 6.39 2.24 11.69
CA ASN A 104 5.46 3.35 11.78
C ASN A 104 4.07 3.03 11.22
N LEU A 105 3.82 1.77 10.87
CA LEU A 105 2.55 1.31 10.35
C LEU A 105 1.85 0.41 11.36
N LEU A 106 0.55 0.62 11.52
CA LEU A 106 -0.36 -0.35 12.08
C LEU A 106 -1.28 -0.86 10.97
N GLN A 107 -1.16 -2.15 10.65
CA GLN A 107 -2.08 -2.79 9.72
C GLN A 107 -3.44 -3.01 10.38
N HIS A 108 -4.53 -2.65 9.70
CA HIS A 108 -5.89 -2.91 10.16
C HIS A 108 -6.27 -4.37 9.87
N VAL A 109 -5.74 -5.27 10.69
CA VAL A 109 -5.86 -6.71 10.48
C VAL A 109 -7.16 -7.24 11.06
N LYS A 110 -7.92 -7.96 10.23
CA LYS A 110 -9.06 -8.78 10.67
C LYS A 110 -8.56 -10.06 11.33
N ILE A 111 -9.19 -10.39 12.45
CA ILE A 111 -8.82 -11.54 13.26
C ILE A 111 -10.04 -12.35 13.67
N ARG A 112 -9.80 -13.61 14.05
CA ARG A 112 -10.74 -14.45 14.78
C ARG A 112 -10.20 -14.73 16.18
N ILE A 113 -11.05 -14.58 17.19
CA ILE A 113 -10.72 -14.90 18.58
C ILE A 113 -10.77 -16.41 18.77
N HIS A 114 -9.79 -16.96 19.49
CA HIS A 114 -9.67 -18.40 19.75
C HIS A 114 -9.07 -18.66 21.14
N GLY A 115 -9.28 -19.86 21.67
CA GLY A 115 -8.59 -20.35 22.87
C GLY A 115 -8.95 -19.65 24.18
N ILE A 116 -10.04 -18.88 24.23
CA ILE A 116 -10.48 -18.21 25.45
C ILE A 116 -11.21 -19.21 26.35
N VAL A 117 -10.56 -19.64 27.42
CA VAL A 117 -11.14 -20.60 28.39
C VAL A 117 -12.12 -19.93 29.35
N LYS A 118 -11.78 -18.74 29.87
CA LYS A 118 -12.58 -18.04 30.88
C LYS A 118 -13.90 -17.45 30.35
N GLN A 119 -13.97 -17.23 29.03
CA GLN A 119 -15.13 -16.67 28.34
C GLN A 119 -15.27 -17.35 26.97
N PRO A 120 -15.73 -18.63 26.94
CA PRO A 120 -15.77 -19.43 25.72
C PRO A 120 -16.59 -18.82 24.59
N ASP A 121 -17.63 -18.04 24.91
CA ASP A 121 -18.50 -17.36 23.94
C ASP A 121 -17.77 -16.35 23.06
N LEU A 122 -16.56 -15.92 23.45
CA LEU A 122 -15.72 -15.07 22.62
C LEU A 122 -15.08 -15.83 21.46
N ASN A 123 -14.91 -17.15 21.57
CA ASN A 123 -14.27 -17.94 20.53
C ASN A 123 -15.10 -17.92 19.24
N GLY A 124 -14.44 -17.76 18.10
CA GLY A 124 -15.09 -17.64 16.81
C GLY A 124 -15.55 -16.23 16.45
N LYS A 125 -15.71 -15.32 17.43
CA LYS A 125 -15.99 -13.91 17.15
C LYS A 125 -14.83 -13.27 16.40
N THR A 126 -15.15 -12.27 15.60
CA THR A 126 -14.19 -11.54 14.78
C THR A 126 -13.99 -10.12 15.27
N GLY A 127 -12.85 -9.54 14.91
CA GLY A 127 -12.52 -8.17 15.28
C GLY A 127 -11.38 -7.61 14.44
N THR A 128 -11.03 -6.36 14.72
CA THR A 128 -9.90 -5.67 14.09
C THR A 128 -8.88 -5.29 15.15
N ILE A 129 -7.60 -5.55 14.91
CA ILE A 129 -6.53 -5.08 15.79
C ILE A 129 -6.45 -3.56 15.72
N ILE A 130 -6.54 -2.90 16.87
CA ILE A 130 -6.49 -1.44 17.01
C ILE A 130 -5.13 -0.97 17.51
N THR A 131 -4.47 -1.73 18.38
CA THR A 131 -3.10 -1.42 18.82
C THR A 131 -2.45 -2.61 19.52
N TRP A 132 -1.12 -2.57 19.60
CA TRP A 132 -0.33 -3.43 20.48
C TRP A 132 -0.08 -2.69 21.79
N CYS A 133 -0.29 -3.35 22.92
CA CYS A 133 0.02 -2.85 24.26
C CYS A 133 1.31 -3.53 24.76
N PRO A 134 2.47 -2.86 24.68
CA PRO A 134 3.76 -3.48 25.02
C PRO A 134 3.84 -3.92 26.48
N SER A 135 3.35 -3.09 27.42
CA SER A 135 3.40 -3.39 28.86
C SER A 135 2.56 -4.60 29.28
N LYS A 136 1.55 -4.97 28.49
CA LYS A 136 0.69 -6.13 28.75
C LYS A 136 0.97 -7.30 27.81
N GLU A 137 1.84 -7.10 26.82
CA GLU A 137 2.09 -8.01 25.71
C GLU A 137 0.79 -8.54 25.05
N ARG A 138 -0.13 -7.61 24.74
CA ARG A 138 -1.47 -7.94 24.21
C ARG A 138 -1.89 -7.04 23.07
N TYR A 139 -2.73 -7.57 22.20
CA TYR A 139 -3.48 -6.78 21.24
C TYR A 139 -4.74 -6.22 21.88
N ASN A 140 -4.99 -4.94 21.65
CA ASN A 140 -6.32 -4.38 21.81
C ASN A 140 -7.07 -4.58 20.49
N VAL A 141 -8.20 -5.28 20.56
CA VAL A 141 -9.01 -5.66 19.40
C VAL A 141 -10.40 -5.08 19.59
N TYR A 142 -10.91 -4.39 18.58
CA TYR A 142 -12.32 -4.03 18.51
C TYR A 142 -13.13 -5.26 18.07
N VAL A 143 -13.94 -5.81 18.98
CA VAL A 143 -14.75 -7.00 18.73
C VAL A 143 -16.09 -6.57 18.15
N MET A 144 -16.30 -6.86 16.86
CA MET A 144 -17.42 -6.28 16.10
C MET A 144 -18.79 -6.61 16.70
N SER A 145 -19.03 -7.87 17.06
CA SER A 145 -20.33 -8.29 17.59
C SER A 145 -20.67 -7.72 18.97
N LEU A 146 -19.68 -7.18 19.69
CA LEU A 146 -19.84 -6.61 21.03
C LEU A 146 -19.67 -5.09 21.03
N GLN A 147 -19.33 -4.50 19.87
CA GLN A 147 -19.02 -3.08 19.69
C GLN A 147 -18.07 -2.50 20.76
N LYS A 148 -17.09 -3.31 21.20
CA LYS A 148 -16.20 -2.97 22.32
C LYS A 148 -14.76 -3.40 22.05
N VAL A 149 -13.81 -2.62 22.57
CA VAL A 149 -12.39 -2.97 22.57
C VAL A 149 -12.07 -3.91 23.75
N MET A 150 -11.38 -5.01 23.45
CA MET A 150 -10.94 -6.01 24.43
C MET A 150 -9.47 -6.37 24.22
N SER A 151 -8.80 -6.86 25.27
CA SER A 151 -7.36 -7.13 25.27
C SER A 151 -7.05 -8.63 25.23
N PHE A 152 -6.37 -9.09 24.18
CA PHE A 152 -6.09 -10.50 23.92
C PHE A 152 -4.60 -10.79 23.82
N LYS A 153 -4.18 -11.95 24.34
CA LYS A 153 -2.84 -12.48 24.08
C LYS A 153 -2.71 -12.81 22.59
N PRO A 154 -1.49 -12.73 22.01
CA PRO A 154 -1.24 -13.19 20.64
C PRO A 154 -1.71 -14.63 20.38
N SER A 155 -1.55 -15.53 21.35
CA SER A 155 -2.02 -16.92 21.27
C SER A 155 -3.55 -17.10 21.24
N ASN A 156 -4.32 -16.02 21.37
CA ASN A 156 -5.78 -16.04 21.32
C ASN A 156 -6.34 -15.28 20.10
N VAL A 157 -5.45 -14.82 19.21
CA VAL A 157 -5.79 -13.98 18.06
C VAL A 157 -5.30 -14.68 16.80
N VAL A 158 -6.25 -15.24 16.04
CA VAL A 158 -5.97 -15.85 14.74
C VAL A 158 -5.98 -14.76 13.67
N LEU A 159 -4.84 -14.50 13.05
CA LEU A 159 -4.69 -13.58 11.93
C LEU A 159 -5.26 -14.21 10.66
N ASP A 160 -5.97 -13.43 9.85
CA ASP A 160 -6.48 -13.91 8.57
C ASP A 160 -5.35 -14.20 7.57
N THR A 161 -5.60 -15.15 6.67
CA THR A 161 -4.68 -15.49 5.56
C THR A 161 -4.40 -14.25 4.70
N GLY A 162 -3.15 -14.09 4.28
CA GLY A 162 -2.69 -12.91 3.55
C GLY A 162 -2.17 -11.78 4.44
N THR A 163 -2.41 -11.85 5.76
CA THR A 163 -1.81 -10.89 6.71
C THR A 163 -0.29 -10.97 6.65
N VAL A 164 0.39 -9.84 6.54
CA VAL A 164 1.84 -9.76 6.64
C VAL A 164 2.21 -9.37 8.08
N ALA A 165 3.05 -10.19 8.71
CA ALA A 165 3.44 -10.06 10.10
C ALA A 165 4.93 -10.37 10.28
N GLN A 166 5.53 -9.77 11.31
CA GLN A 166 6.91 -9.97 11.70
C GLN A 166 7.05 -11.21 12.60
N VAL A 167 8.06 -12.03 12.31
CA VAL A 167 8.47 -13.17 13.11
C VAL A 167 9.25 -12.68 14.33
N THR A 168 8.90 -13.17 15.52
CA THR A 168 9.47 -12.73 16.80
C THR A 168 9.58 -13.88 17.80
N GLY A 169 10.54 -13.80 18.73
CA GLY A 169 10.63 -14.71 19.87
C GLY A 169 10.88 -16.19 19.52
N LEU A 170 11.43 -16.49 18.34
CA LEU A 170 11.89 -17.83 18.01
C LEU A 170 13.27 -18.10 18.62
N SER A 171 13.54 -19.37 18.97
CA SER A 171 14.89 -19.85 19.33
C SER A 171 15.88 -19.84 18.17
N ARG A 172 15.38 -19.65 16.94
CA ARG A 172 16.13 -19.46 15.71
C ARG A 172 16.31 -17.96 15.44
N PRO A 173 17.36 -17.32 15.98
CA PRO A 173 17.49 -15.87 15.97
C PRO A 173 17.56 -15.29 14.55
N GLU A 174 18.04 -16.06 13.57
CA GLU A 174 18.17 -15.65 12.17
C GLU A 174 16.83 -15.43 11.46
N LEU A 175 15.72 -15.91 12.05
CA LEU A 175 14.37 -15.70 11.55
C LEU A 175 13.66 -14.52 12.22
N ASN A 176 14.09 -14.13 13.43
CA ASN A 176 13.46 -13.02 14.15
C ASN A 176 13.69 -11.70 13.40
N GLY A 177 12.67 -10.87 13.35
CA GLY A 177 12.69 -9.60 12.61
C GLY A 177 12.29 -9.73 11.15
N LYS A 178 12.31 -10.94 10.56
CA LYS A 178 11.83 -11.17 9.18
C LYS A 178 10.32 -11.00 9.11
N TRP A 179 9.84 -10.49 7.98
CA TRP A 179 8.43 -10.37 7.67
C TRP A 179 7.99 -11.53 6.77
N GLY A 180 6.76 -11.98 6.95
CA GLY A 180 6.19 -13.05 6.18
C GLY A 180 4.67 -12.96 6.10
N THR A 181 4.11 -13.61 5.09
CA THR A 181 2.66 -13.66 4.86
C THR A 181 2.10 -14.91 5.52
N ILE A 182 1.05 -14.75 6.34
CA ILE A 182 0.29 -15.88 6.88
C ILE A 182 -0.37 -16.61 5.70
N LYS A 183 0.06 -17.85 5.45
CA LYS A 183 -0.51 -18.71 4.40
C LYS A 183 -1.74 -19.45 4.93
N GLU A 184 -1.65 -19.99 6.14
CA GLU A 184 -2.76 -20.64 6.81
C GLU A 184 -2.52 -20.79 8.31
N TRP A 185 -3.60 -21.00 9.07
CA TRP A 185 -3.56 -21.42 10.46
C TRP A 185 -3.89 -22.90 10.58
N VAL A 186 -2.91 -23.68 11.00
CA VAL A 186 -3.01 -25.13 11.19
C VAL A 186 -3.61 -25.41 12.57
N ARG A 187 -4.93 -25.58 12.62
CA ARG A 187 -5.73 -25.67 13.85
C ARG A 187 -5.21 -26.72 14.83
N ASP A 188 -4.91 -27.92 14.34
CA ASP A 188 -4.51 -29.05 15.18
C ASP A 188 -3.23 -28.79 15.97
N SER A 189 -2.33 -27.99 15.41
CA SER A 189 -1.04 -27.65 16.04
C SER A 189 -1.04 -26.27 16.70
N GLY A 190 -2.06 -25.44 16.47
CA GLY A 190 -2.09 -24.03 16.91
C GLY A 190 -0.96 -23.19 16.30
N ARG A 191 -0.51 -23.51 15.09
CA ARG A 191 0.62 -22.85 14.40
C ARG A 191 0.19 -22.23 13.07
N TYR A 192 0.93 -21.23 12.62
CA TYR A 192 0.82 -20.71 11.26
C TYR A 192 1.85 -21.35 10.35
N ASP A 193 1.46 -21.58 9.11
CA ASP A 193 2.40 -21.63 7.99
C ASP A 193 2.60 -20.21 7.47
N VAL A 194 3.85 -19.75 7.49
CA VAL A 194 4.23 -18.39 7.12
C VAL A 194 5.17 -18.45 5.93
N GLN A 195 4.75 -17.85 4.81
CA GLN A 195 5.57 -17.74 3.60
C GLN A 195 6.53 -16.57 3.74
N LEU A 196 7.84 -16.82 3.69
CA LEU A 196 8.89 -15.80 3.76
C LEU A 196 9.40 -15.40 2.36
N SER A 197 9.40 -16.35 1.42
CA SER A 197 9.84 -16.16 0.02
C SER A 197 9.13 -17.20 -0.86
N PRO A 198 9.22 -17.17 -2.20
CA PRO A 198 8.56 -18.17 -3.04
C PRO A 198 8.94 -19.63 -2.70
N GLN A 199 10.14 -19.87 -2.18
CA GLN A 199 10.67 -21.20 -1.86
C GLN A 199 10.68 -21.52 -0.36
N GLN A 200 10.39 -20.54 0.51
CA GLN A 200 10.52 -20.73 1.96
C GLN A 200 9.20 -20.53 2.70
N ILE A 201 8.74 -21.59 3.37
CA ILE A 201 7.65 -21.58 4.35
C ILE A 201 8.22 -22.05 5.68
N ILE A 202 7.83 -21.39 6.76
CA ILE A 202 8.13 -21.81 8.14
C ILE A 202 6.83 -22.08 8.90
N ARG A 203 6.86 -23.01 9.86
CA ARG A 203 5.74 -23.29 10.76
C ARG A 203 6.04 -22.78 12.17
N VAL A 204 5.30 -21.77 12.61
CA VAL A 204 5.57 -21.04 13.88
C VAL A 204 4.31 -20.93 14.74
N LYS A 205 4.47 -20.79 16.06
CA LYS A 205 3.31 -20.57 16.93
C LYS A 205 2.70 -19.21 16.66
N MET A 206 1.41 -19.05 16.97
CA MET A 206 0.72 -17.76 16.81
C MET A 206 1.35 -16.64 17.64
N GLU A 207 1.90 -16.98 18.81
CA GLU A 207 2.58 -16.01 19.69
C GLU A 207 3.86 -15.41 19.10
N ASN A 208 4.43 -16.07 18.09
CA ASN A 208 5.64 -15.64 17.41
C ASN A 208 5.38 -14.68 16.24
N MET A 209 4.13 -14.28 15.98
CA MET A 209 3.78 -13.34 14.91
C MET A 209 3.28 -12.00 15.46
N ARG A 210 3.88 -10.91 14.99
CA ARG A 210 3.56 -9.52 15.38
C ARG A 210 3.13 -8.69 14.17
N VAL A 211 2.03 -7.95 14.29
CA VAL A 211 1.58 -6.94 13.31
C VAL A 211 1.74 -5.51 13.84
#